data_AF-A0A445F4F7-F1
#
_entry.id   AF-A0A445F4F7-F1
#
_cell.length_a   1.000
_cell.length_b   1.000
_cell.length_c   1.000
_cell.angle_alpha   90.00
_cell.angle_beta   90.00
_cell.angle_gamma   90.00
#
_symmetry.space_group_name_H-M   'P 1'
#
loop_
_entity.id
_entity.type
_entity.pdbx_description
1 polymer ?
#
loop_
_entity_poly.entity_id
_entity_poly.type
_entity_poly.pdbx_seq_one_letter_code
_entity_poly.pdbx_strand_id
1 'polypeptide(L)'
;MIGGFAVHGHGNQALEMYRKMKLEGLVPDGATIVVTMFACSHGGLVEEGLEIFESMKGIHGMEPKLEHYRCLIDLLGRAGRLKDAEERLHDMPMKPNAILWRSLLGAAKLHGNLEMGEAALKHLIELEPETRGNYVLLSNMYASIARWNDVKRVRMLMKDRGVDKLPGFSLVEINGAMHEFLTGDKAHPFSKEIHLKIGEINRRLQEYGHKPRTSEVLFDVEEDKEDFLSYHSERLAIAFALIASPSSMPIRIIKNLRVCGDCHVFTKLISAAYQRDIIVRDRNRFHHFKDGSCSCLDYW
;
A
#
# COMPACT_ATOMS: atom_id res chain seq x y z
N MET A 1 21.19 -5.21 -6.01
CA MET A 1 21.13 -5.61 -4.57
C MET A 1 20.34 -4.60 -3.73
N ILE A 2 20.75 -3.32 -3.67
CA ILE A 2 20.06 -2.26 -2.89
C ILE A 2 18.54 -2.26 -3.13
N GLY A 3 18.11 -2.12 -4.39
CA GLY A 3 16.69 -2.13 -4.75
C GLY A 3 15.94 -3.42 -4.38
N GLY A 4 16.63 -4.56 -4.37
CA GLY A 4 16.05 -5.84 -3.93
C GLY A 4 15.71 -5.82 -2.44
N PHE A 5 16.64 -5.39 -1.59
CA PHE A 5 16.34 -5.20 -0.16
C PHE A 5 15.21 -4.17 0.04
N ALA A 6 15.23 -3.08 -0.72
CA ALA A 6 14.23 -2.01 -0.62
C ALA A 6 12.80 -2.51 -0.90
N VAL A 7 12.57 -3.20 -2.01
CA VAL A 7 11.23 -3.70 -2.38
C VAL A 7 10.75 -4.87 -1.52
N HIS A 8 11.63 -5.48 -0.72
CA HIS A 8 11.29 -6.54 0.24
C HIS A 8 11.10 -6.04 1.67
N GLY A 9 11.32 -4.75 1.94
CA GLY A 9 11.14 -4.15 3.26
C GLY A 9 12.38 -4.05 4.12
N HIS A 10 13.54 -4.38 3.57
CA HIS A 10 14.78 -4.44 4.32
C HIS A 10 15.56 -3.12 4.21
N GLY A 11 14.97 -2.03 4.71
CA GLY A 11 15.50 -0.66 4.58
C GLY A 11 16.95 -0.52 5.08
N ASN A 12 17.24 -1.05 6.27
CA ASN A 12 18.58 -1.02 6.86
C ASN A 12 19.63 -1.78 6.02
N GLN A 13 19.28 -2.94 5.47
CA GLN A 13 20.18 -3.72 4.61
C GLN A 13 20.44 -3.00 3.28
N ALA A 14 19.42 -2.31 2.73
CA ALA A 14 19.59 -1.49 1.55
C ALA A 14 20.57 -0.31 1.81
N LEU A 15 20.46 0.36 2.96
CA LEU A 15 21.41 1.40 3.37
C LEU A 15 22.82 0.87 3.58
N GLU A 16 22.98 -0.30 4.19
CA GLU A 16 24.28 -0.94 4.36
C GLU A 16 24.95 -1.20 3.00
N MET A 17 24.19 -1.70 2.03
CA MET A 17 24.69 -1.92 0.67
C MET A 17 25.05 -0.62 -0.05
N TYR A 18 24.27 0.46 0.17
CA TYR A 18 24.61 1.78 -0.34
C TYR A 18 25.92 2.32 0.28
N ARG A 19 26.11 2.15 1.60
CA ARG A 19 27.36 2.55 2.28
C ARG A 19 28.55 1.73 1.78
N LYS A 20 28.39 0.42 1.63
CA LYS A 20 29.43 -0.48 1.08
C LYS A 20 29.83 -0.09 -0.34
N MET A 21 28.87 0.19 -1.21
CA MET A 21 29.12 0.69 -2.57
C MET A 21 30.04 1.92 -2.55
N LYS A 22 29.76 2.90 -1.70
CA LYS A 22 30.60 4.10 -1.57
C LYS A 22 32.01 3.79 -1.05
N LEU A 23 32.14 2.89 -0.08
CA LEU A 23 33.44 2.47 0.46
C LEU A 23 34.31 1.77 -0.59
N GLU A 24 33.70 1.07 -1.53
CA GLU A 24 34.37 0.44 -2.67
C GLU A 24 34.73 1.43 -3.80
N GLY A 25 34.49 2.73 -3.61
CA GLY A 25 34.79 3.78 -4.58
C GLY A 25 33.79 3.87 -5.73
N LEU A 26 32.65 3.17 -5.65
CA LEU A 26 31.59 3.24 -6.65
C LEU A 26 30.74 4.49 -6.43
N VAL A 27 30.52 5.26 -7.50
CA VAL A 27 29.75 6.51 -7.46
C VAL A 27 28.26 6.22 -7.67
N PRO A 28 27.37 6.62 -6.74
CA PRO A 28 25.93 6.50 -6.93
C PRO A 28 25.46 7.35 -8.11
N ASP A 29 24.64 6.76 -8.97
CA ASP A 29 23.87 7.49 -9.99
C ASP A 29 22.45 7.81 -9.50
N GLY A 30 21.68 8.55 -10.32
CA GLY A 30 20.30 8.90 -9.96
C GLY A 30 19.41 7.69 -9.64
N ALA A 31 19.58 6.59 -10.38
CA ALA A 31 18.82 5.36 -10.10
C ALA A 31 19.18 4.76 -8.73
N THR A 32 20.46 4.75 -8.38
CA THR A 32 20.96 4.31 -7.07
C THR A 32 20.38 5.17 -5.94
N ILE A 33 20.34 6.49 -6.12
CA ILE A 33 19.75 7.40 -5.14
C ILE A 33 18.25 7.11 -4.96
N VAL A 34 17.49 6.95 -6.05
CA VAL A 34 16.05 6.63 -5.99
C VAL A 34 15.79 5.35 -5.22
N VAL A 35 16.49 4.24 -5.52
CA VAL A 35 16.23 2.97 -4.83
C VAL A 35 16.64 3.01 -3.36
N THR A 36 17.66 3.81 -3.02
CA THR A 36 18.12 3.98 -1.63
C THR A 36 17.15 4.86 -0.85
N MET A 37 16.68 5.96 -1.43
CA MET A 37 15.64 6.80 -0.82
C MET A 37 14.32 6.06 -0.66
N PHE A 38 13.93 5.23 -1.63
CA PHE A 38 12.76 4.35 -1.50
C PHE A 38 12.89 3.42 -0.29
N ALA A 39 14.08 2.83 -0.08
CA ALA A 39 14.35 2.04 1.12
C ALA A 39 14.23 2.86 2.42
N CYS A 40 14.71 4.10 2.42
CA CYS A 40 14.62 4.99 3.57
C CYS A 40 13.16 5.36 3.89
N SER A 41 12.40 5.72 2.85
CA SER A 41 10.98 6.07 2.94
C SER A 41 10.14 4.94 3.53
N HIS A 42 10.43 3.70 3.16
CA HIS A 42 9.72 2.53 3.66
C HIS A 42 10.33 1.90 4.92
N GLY A 43 11.46 2.43 5.41
CA GLY A 43 12.14 2.00 6.62
C GLY A 43 12.02 2.98 7.79
N GLY A 44 11.39 4.15 7.57
CA GLY A 44 11.32 5.22 8.58
C GLY A 44 12.66 5.93 8.82
N LEU A 45 13.59 5.85 7.86
CA LEU A 45 14.97 6.34 7.96
C LEU A 45 15.03 7.77 7.40
N VAL A 46 14.34 8.69 8.08
CA VAL A 46 14.06 10.03 7.58
C VAL A 46 15.33 10.84 7.40
N GLU A 47 16.21 10.84 8.40
CA GLU A 47 17.43 11.64 8.37
C GLU A 47 18.40 11.13 7.30
N GLU A 48 18.59 9.81 7.19
CA GLU A 48 19.42 9.23 6.14
C GLU A 48 18.85 9.51 4.74
N GLY A 49 17.53 9.45 4.58
CA GLY A 49 16.87 9.78 3.31
C GLY A 49 17.06 11.23 2.90
N LEU A 50 17.03 12.17 3.87
CA LEU A 50 17.29 13.59 3.64
C LEU A 50 18.75 13.85 3.29
N GLU A 51 19.69 13.26 4.04
CA GLU A 51 21.13 13.35 3.73
C GLU A 51 21.43 12.84 2.32
N ILE A 52 20.82 11.72 1.93
CA ILE A 52 20.98 11.15 0.59
C ILE A 52 20.44 12.11 -0.48
N PHE A 53 19.28 12.73 -0.27
CA PHE A 53 18.72 13.69 -1.22
C PHE A 53 19.60 14.94 -1.38
N GLU A 54 20.03 15.54 -0.27
CA GLU A 54 20.86 16.76 -0.28
C GLU A 54 22.27 16.48 -0.84
N SER A 55 22.78 15.25 -0.69
CA SER A 55 24.07 14.83 -1.28
C SER A 55 24.08 14.89 -2.82
N MET A 56 22.92 14.82 -3.47
CA MET A 56 22.83 14.84 -4.93
C MET A 56 23.52 16.09 -5.50
N LYS A 57 23.15 17.28 -5.03
CA LYS A 57 23.78 18.53 -5.47
C LYS A 57 25.13 18.73 -4.81
N GLY A 58 25.19 18.58 -3.48
CA GLY A 58 26.36 18.99 -2.69
C GLY A 58 27.60 18.11 -2.90
N ILE A 59 27.42 16.82 -3.17
CA ILE A 59 28.51 15.84 -3.27
C ILE A 59 28.62 15.29 -4.69
N HIS A 60 27.49 15.00 -5.33
CA HIS A 60 27.49 14.30 -6.62
C HIS A 60 27.33 15.22 -7.84
N GLY A 61 27.08 16.53 -7.65
CA GLY A 61 26.83 17.46 -8.75
C GLY A 61 25.61 17.09 -9.61
N MET A 62 24.67 16.33 -9.05
CA MET A 62 23.46 15.85 -9.70
C MET A 62 22.25 16.71 -9.33
N GLU A 63 21.54 17.18 -10.35
CA GLU A 63 20.26 17.87 -10.17
C GLU A 63 19.13 16.86 -9.90
N PRO A 64 18.34 17.02 -8.81
CA PRO A 64 17.20 16.17 -8.52
C PRO A 64 16.14 16.24 -9.62
N LYS A 65 15.60 15.07 -9.95
CA LYS A 65 14.51 14.88 -10.94
C LYS A 65 13.21 14.46 -10.26
N LEU A 66 12.12 14.36 -11.03
CA LEU A 66 10.78 14.00 -10.55
C LEU A 66 10.78 12.73 -9.66
N GLU A 67 11.53 11.71 -10.04
CA GLU A 67 11.65 10.44 -9.30
C GLU A 67 12.34 10.59 -7.93
N HIS A 68 13.23 11.56 -7.79
CA HIS A 68 13.91 11.87 -6.53
C HIS A 68 12.97 12.65 -5.60
N TYR A 69 12.31 13.69 -6.12
CA TYR A 69 11.29 14.44 -5.38
C TYR A 69 10.13 13.55 -4.93
N ARG A 70 9.69 12.60 -5.78
CA ARG A 70 8.70 11.59 -5.39
C ARG A 70 9.12 10.86 -4.12
N CYS A 71 10.37 10.40 -4.04
CA CYS A 71 10.88 9.68 -2.87
C CYS A 71 10.99 10.61 -1.66
N LEU A 72 11.41 11.86 -1.84
CA LEU A 72 11.47 12.86 -0.77
C LEU A 72 10.09 13.15 -0.16
N ILE A 73 9.08 13.37 -1.01
CA ILE A 73 7.71 13.65 -0.57
C ILE A 73 7.10 12.44 0.14
N ASP A 74 7.31 11.23 -0.38
CA ASP A 74 6.87 10.00 0.28
C ASP A 74 7.57 9.80 1.65
N LEU A 75 8.87 10.07 1.74
CA LEU A 75 9.67 10.01 2.98
C LEU A 75 9.12 10.96 4.05
N LEU A 76 8.98 12.25 3.72
CA LEU A 76 8.48 13.27 4.62
C LEU A 76 7.02 13.00 5.01
N GLY A 77 6.20 12.66 4.03
CA GLY A 77 4.79 12.39 4.20
C GLY A 77 4.53 11.20 5.12
N ARG A 78 5.27 10.09 4.97
CA ARG A 78 5.18 8.92 5.86
C ARG A 78 5.61 9.24 7.28
N ALA A 79 6.62 10.10 7.44
CA ALA A 79 7.10 10.57 8.73
C ALA A 79 6.14 11.53 9.45
N GLY A 80 5.04 11.95 8.82
CA GLY A 80 4.09 12.91 9.38
C GLY A 80 4.54 14.37 9.24
N ARG A 81 5.65 14.61 8.53
CA ARG A 81 6.14 15.95 8.17
C ARG A 81 5.36 16.49 6.97
N LEU A 82 4.04 16.57 7.11
CA LEU A 82 3.11 16.87 6.01
C LEU A 82 3.35 18.26 5.40
N LYS A 83 3.59 19.27 6.25
CA LYS A 83 3.89 20.63 5.78
C LYS A 83 5.16 20.66 4.95
N ASP A 84 6.24 20.07 5.46
CA ASP A 84 7.50 19.96 4.73
C ASP A 84 7.31 19.20 3.40
N ALA A 85 6.51 18.13 3.37
CA ALA A 85 6.22 17.40 2.14
C ALA A 85 5.48 18.26 1.10
N GLU A 86 4.52 19.08 1.55
CA GLU A 86 3.78 20.03 0.71
C GLU A 86 4.67 21.19 0.23
N GLU A 87 5.49 21.77 1.10
CA GLU A 87 6.48 22.80 0.75
C GLU A 87 7.45 22.28 -0.31
N ARG A 88 8.03 21.09 -0.11
CA ARG A 88 8.95 20.48 -1.10
C ARG A 88 8.28 20.13 -2.43
N LEU A 89 6.97 19.84 -2.43
CA LEU A 89 6.18 19.65 -3.65
C LEU A 89 5.97 20.97 -4.40
N HIS A 90 5.87 22.10 -3.70
CA HIS A 90 5.67 23.42 -4.31
C HIS A 90 6.98 24.10 -4.74
N ASP A 91 8.07 23.89 -4.00
CA ASP A 91 9.38 24.51 -4.22
C ASP A 91 10.23 23.82 -5.30
N MET A 92 9.81 22.65 -5.77
CA MET A 92 10.54 21.91 -6.81
C MET A 92 10.58 22.68 -8.14
N PRO A 93 11.68 22.62 -8.89
CA PRO A 93 11.89 23.44 -10.10
C PRO A 93 11.05 22.99 -11.30
N MET A 94 10.24 21.94 -11.18
CA MET A 94 9.42 21.39 -12.24
C MET A 94 7.99 21.16 -11.75
N LYS A 95 7.01 21.19 -12.67
CA LYS A 95 5.60 21.00 -12.29
C LYS A 95 5.37 19.60 -11.71
N PRO A 96 4.67 19.46 -10.56
CA PRO A 96 4.35 18.16 -10.01
C PRO A 96 3.47 17.34 -10.95
N ASN A 97 3.84 16.07 -11.15
CA ASN A 97 3.03 15.11 -11.89
C ASN A 97 2.09 14.32 -10.96
N ALA A 98 1.25 13.48 -11.54
CA ALA A 98 0.27 12.72 -10.78
C ALA A 98 0.88 11.69 -9.80
N ILE A 99 2.15 11.32 -9.97
CA ILE A 99 2.82 10.41 -9.02
C ILE A 99 3.15 11.15 -7.72
N LEU A 100 3.61 12.41 -7.80
CA LEU A 100 3.92 13.21 -6.62
C LEU A 100 2.64 13.56 -5.82
N TRP A 101 1.56 13.94 -6.51
CA TRP A 101 0.26 14.15 -5.86
C TRP A 101 -0.29 12.89 -5.19
N ARG A 102 -0.03 11.70 -5.76
CA ARG A 102 -0.36 10.42 -5.10
C ARG A 102 0.46 10.18 -3.85
N SER A 103 1.75 10.56 -3.82
CA SER A 103 2.56 10.49 -2.60
C SER A 103 1.95 11.36 -1.50
N LEU A 104 1.60 12.60 -1.81
CA LEU A 104 0.97 13.52 -0.85
C LEU A 104 -0.41 13.01 -0.38
N LEU A 105 -1.24 12.50 -1.28
CA LEU A 105 -2.51 11.86 -0.93
C LEU A 105 -2.31 10.64 0.00
N GLY A 106 -1.28 9.83 -0.26
CA GLY A 106 -0.93 8.69 0.59
C GLY A 106 -0.59 9.12 2.01
N ALA A 107 0.22 10.18 2.15
CA ALA A 107 0.58 10.77 3.43
C ALA A 107 -0.63 11.38 4.15
N ALA A 108 -1.46 12.15 3.42
CA ALA A 108 -2.67 12.74 3.93
C ALA A 108 -3.63 11.67 4.49
N LYS A 109 -3.83 10.57 3.76
CA LYS A 109 -4.64 9.44 4.24
C LYS A 109 -4.03 8.79 5.49
N LEU A 110 -2.72 8.55 5.49
CA LEU A 110 -2.04 7.90 6.62
C LEU A 110 -2.21 8.69 7.91
N HIS A 111 -2.17 10.01 7.83
CA HIS A 111 -2.21 10.92 8.98
C HIS A 111 -3.57 11.60 9.19
N GLY A 112 -4.61 11.17 8.47
CA GLY A 112 -5.97 11.71 8.60
C GLY A 112 -6.13 13.18 8.21
N ASN A 113 -5.22 13.73 7.40
CA ASN A 113 -5.30 15.12 6.93
C ASN A 113 -6.26 15.21 5.72
N LEU A 114 -7.53 15.49 6.02
CA LEU A 114 -8.59 15.53 5.01
C LEU A 114 -8.40 16.67 4.00
N GLU A 115 -7.95 17.84 4.43
CA GLU A 115 -7.78 19.01 3.58
C GLU A 115 -6.71 18.77 2.51
N MET A 116 -5.54 18.26 2.93
CA MET A 116 -4.45 17.91 2.02
C MET A 116 -4.86 16.78 1.06
N GLY A 117 -5.59 15.78 1.55
CA GLY A 117 -6.07 14.69 0.70
C GLY A 117 -7.12 15.14 -0.32
N GLU A 118 -8.03 16.05 0.05
CA GLU A 118 -8.99 16.67 -0.87
C GLU A 118 -8.26 17.47 -1.96
N ALA A 119 -7.29 18.31 -1.58
CA ALA A 119 -6.49 19.10 -2.51
C ALA A 119 -5.71 18.22 -3.50
N ALA A 120 -5.02 17.20 -3.00
CA ALA A 120 -4.27 16.26 -3.83
C ALA A 120 -5.18 15.51 -4.82
N LEU A 121 -6.37 15.08 -4.39
CA LEU A 121 -7.33 14.39 -5.26
C LEU A 121 -7.89 15.28 -6.37
N LYS A 122 -8.13 16.58 -6.09
CA LYS A 122 -8.56 17.53 -7.12
C LYS A 122 -7.50 17.65 -8.22
N HIS A 123 -6.23 17.81 -7.86
CA HIS A 123 -5.14 17.81 -8.83
C HIS A 123 -5.01 16.49 -9.60
N LEU A 124 -5.20 15.35 -8.94
CA LEU A 124 -5.18 14.05 -9.61
C LEU A 124 -6.32 13.88 -10.61
N ILE A 125 -7.52 14.39 -10.33
CA ILE A 125 -8.67 14.36 -11.25
C ILE A 125 -8.45 15.27 -12.47
N GLU A 126 -7.70 16.37 -12.31
CA GLU A 126 -7.31 17.23 -13.42
C GLU A 126 -6.24 16.59 -14.31
N LEU A 127 -5.24 15.94 -13.69
CA LEU A 127 -4.12 15.33 -14.40
C LEU A 127 -4.49 13.99 -15.08
N GLU A 128 -5.40 13.22 -14.46
CA GLU A 128 -5.77 11.86 -14.87
C GLU A 128 -7.28 11.66 -14.78
N PRO A 129 -8.06 12.34 -15.64
CA PRO A 129 -9.51 12.36 -15.60
C PRO A 129 -10.16 10.98 -15.80
N GLU A 130 -9.45 10.03 -16.39
CA GLU A 130 -9.87 8.65 -16.61
C GLU A 130 -9.60 7.73 -15.40
N THR A 131 -8.80 8.18 -14.42
CA THR A 131 -8.42 7.37 -13.27
C THR A 131 -9.54 7.28 -12.25
N ARG A 132 -10.33 6.20 -12.40
CA ARG A 132 -11.55 5.92 -11.64
C ARG A 132 -11.39 5.94 -10.12
N GLY A 133 -10.25 5.44 -9.64
CA GLY A 133 -9.93 5.37 -8.22
C GLY A 133 -9.89 6.74 -7.54
N ASN A 134 -9.52 7.80 -8.27
CA ASN A 134 -9.41 9.16 -7.70
C ASN A 134 -10.79 9.67 -7.28
N TYR A 135 -11.82 9.47 -8.10
CA TYR A 135 -13.19 9.85 -7.79
C TYR A 135 -13.77 9.07 -6.61
N VAL A 136 -13.56 7.76 -6.58
CA VAL A 136 -14.06 6.90 -5.49
C VAL A 136 -13.45 7.34 -4.17
N LEU A 137 -12.13 7.60 -4.14
CA LEU A 137 -11.46 8.09 -2.93
C LEU A 137 -11.97 9.46 -2.50
N LEU A 138 -12.16 10.40 -3.44
CA LEU A 138 -12.68 11.74 -3.13
C LEU A 138 -14.11 11.69 -2.57
N SER A 139 -14.97 10.88 -3.20
CA SER A 139 -16.33 10.63 -2.71
C SER A 139 -16.31 10.04 -1.30
N ASN A 140 -15.42 9.09 -1.01
CA ASN A 140 -15.32 8.48 0.31
C ASN A 140 -14.83 9.47 1.37
N MET A 141 -13.89 10.36 1.04
CA MET A 141 -13.46 11.43 1.93
C MET A 141 -14.61 12.36 2.29
N TYR A 142 -15.40 12.82 1.31
CA TYR A 142 -16.58 13.63 1.60
C TYR A 142 -17.64 12.89 2.42
N ALA A 143 -17.87 11.61 2.15
CA ALA A 143 -18.80 10.80 2.93
C ALA A 143 -18.38 10.69 4.40
N SER A 144 -17.07 10.53 4.68
CA SER A 144 -16.54 10.41 6.05
C SER A 144 -16.81 11.62 6.94
N ILE A 145 -17.06 12.79 6.35
CA ILE A 145 -17.41 14.04 7.04
C ILE A 145 -18.83 14.53 6.71
N ALA A 146 -19.71 13.61 6.30
CA ALA A 146 -21.12 13.87 6.02
C ALA A 146 -21.39 14.98 4.97
N ARG A 147 -20.43 15.26 4.06
CA ARG A 147 -20.59 16.20 2.94
C ARG A 147 -21.33 15.53 1.77
N TRP A 148 -22.59 15.14 1.99
CA TRP A 148 -23.39 14.37 1.04
C TRP A 148 -23.66 15.07 -0.30
N ASN A 149 -23.69 16.41 -0.31
CA ASN A 149 -23.82 17.17 -1.53
C ASN A 149 -22.56 17.04 -2.41
N ASP A 150 -21.38 17.04 -1.81
CA ASP A 150 -20.12 16.77 -2.53
C ASP A 150 -20.06 15.33 -3.05
N VAL A 151 -20.51 14.35 -2.25
CA VAL A 151 -20.64 12.94 -2.69
C VAL A 151 -21.50 12.85 -3.95
N LYS A 152 -22.66 13.51 -3.96
CA LYS A 152 -23.54 13.56 -5.14
C LYS A 152 -22.83 14.21 -6.34
N ARG A 153 -22.11 15.31 -6.13
CA ARG A 153 -21.33 15.97 -7.20
C ARG A 153 -20.27 15.05 -7.81
N VAL A 154 -19.51 14.34 -6.99
CA VAL A 154 -18.48 13.41 -7.48
C VAL A 154 -19.11 12.25 -8.25
N ARG A 155 -20.23 11.69 -7.77
CA ARG A 155 -20.96 10.63 -8.49
C ARG A 155 -21.49 11.09 -9.85
N MET A 156 -22.03 12.31 -9.94
CA MET A 156 -22.44 12.88 -11.24
C MET A 156 -21.24 13.05 -12.17
N LEU A 157 -20.13 13.58 -11.67
CA LEU A 157 -18.90 13.74 -12.45
C LEU A 157 -18.34 12.40 -12.97
N MET A 158 -18.44 11.33 -12.19
CA MET A 158 -18.07 9.98 -12.64
C MET A 158 -18.97 9.49 -13.79
N LYS A 159 -20.29 9.70 -13.67
CA LYS A 159 -21.27 9.32 -14.70
C LYS A 159 -21.02 10.08 -16.01
N ASP A 160 -20.80 11.39 -15.91
CA ASP A 160 -20.55 12.25 -17.08
C ASP A 160 -19.27 11.86 -17.83
N ARG A 161 -18.28 11.30 -17.11
CA ARG A 161 -17.01 10.84 -17.69
C ARG A 161 -16.98 9.34 -18.05
N GLY A 162 -18.08 8.60 -17.87
CA GLY A 162 -18.13 7.16 -18.16
C GLY A 162 -17.20 6.32 -17.28
N VAL A 163 -17.05 6.70 -16.01
CA VAL A 163 -16.10 6.12 -15.06
C VAL A 163 -16.79 5.15 -14.10
N ASP A 164 -16.56 3.83 -14.26
CA ASP A 164 -17.11 2.77 -13.40
C ASP A 164 -16.14 2.26 -12.31
N LYS A 165 -16.67 1.66 -11.23
CA LYS A 165 -15.83 1.12 -10.15
C LYS A 165 -15.15 -0.19 -10.58
N LEU A 166 -13.81 -0.21 -10.65
CA LEU A 166 -13.05 -1.46 -10.81
C LEU A 166 -12.95 -2.21 -9.47
N PRO A 167 -13.19 -3.53 -9.43
CA PRO A 167 -13.01 -4.32 -8.22
C PRO A 167 -11.51 -4.60 -7.95
N GLY A 168 -11.14 -4.68 -6.68
CA GLY A 168 -9.82 -5.17 -6.27
C GLY A 168 -9.80 -6.70 -6.24
N PHE A 169 -8.74 -7.31 -6.77
CA PHE A 169 -8.59 -8.76 -6.81
C PHE A 169 -7.27 -9.21 -6.20
N SER A 170 -7.24 -10.45 -5.72
CA SER A 170 -6.03 -11.13 -5.27
C SER A 170 -5.85 -12.42 -6.06
N LEU A 171 -4.61 -12.70 -6.43
CA LEU A 171 -4.20 -13.91 -7.12
C LEU A 171 -3.36 -14.77 -6.18
N VAL A 172 -3.54 -16.09 -6.23
CA VAL A 172 -2.68 -17.06 -5.57
C VAL A 172 -2.35 -18.20 -6.54
N GLU A 173 -1.10 -18.63 -6.53
CA GLU A 173 -0.63 -19.76 -7.32
C GLU A 173 -0.57 -21.01 -6.43
N ILE A 174 -1.34 -22.05 -6.79
CA ILE A 174 -1.31 -23.35 -6.10
C ILE A 174 -1.20 -24.46 -7.15
N ASN A 175 -0.21 -25.35 -7.00
CA ASN A 175 0.02 -26.49 -7.89
C ASN A 175 0.13 -26.11 -9.38
N GLY A 176 0.72 -24.94 -9.68
CA GLY A 176 0.89 -24.42 -11.04
C GLY A 176 -0.37 -23.82 -11.67
N ALA A 177 -1.48 -23.72 -10.93
CA ALA A 177 -2.69 -23.03 -11.34
C ALA A 177 -2.82 -21.67 -10.65
N MET A 178 -3.20 -20.65 -11.42
CA MET A 178 -3.51 -19.31 -10.90
C MET A 178 -4.99 -19.23 -10.52
N HIS A 179 -5.26 -18.83 -9.29
CA HIS A 179 -6.62 -18.65 -8.76
C HIS A 179 -6.84 -17.16 -8.44
N GLU A 180 -7.88 -16.58 -9.06
CA GLU A 180 -8.29 -15.20 -8.83
C GLU A 180 -9.48 -15.14 -7.87
N PHE A 181 -9.44 -14.16 -6.96
CA PHE A 181 -10.50 -13.88 -6.01
C PHE A 181 -10.88 -12.40 -6.08
N LEU A 182 -12.17 -12.14 -6.17
CA LEU A 182 -12.78 -10.82 -6.00
C LEU A 182 -13.37 -10.68 -4.59
N THR A 183 -13.62 -9.45 -4.13
CA THR A 183 -14.32 -9.24 -2.85
C THR A 183 -15.70 -9.90 -2.91
N GLY A 184 -16.02 -10.75 -1.92
CA GLY A 184 -17.30 -11.47 -1.87
C GLY A 184 -17.49 -12.56 -2.93
N ASP A 185 -16.40 -13.00 -3.57
CA ASP A 185 -16.45 -13.99 -4.65
C ASP A 185 -17.04 -15.33 -4.19
N LYS A 186 -18.03 -15.82 -4.95
CA LYS A 186 -18.69 -17.10 -4.76
C LYS A 186 -18.58 -18.03 -5.97
N ALA A 187 -17.94 -17.59 -7.05
CA ALA A 187 -17.84 -18.32 -8.32
C ALA A 187 -16.75 -19.40 -8.31
N HIS A 188 -15.81 -19.33 -7.36
CA HIS A 188 -14.72 -20.30 -7.26
C HIS A 188 -15.25 -21.73 -6.95
N PRO A 189 -14.70 -22.81 -7.55
CA PRO A 189 -15.17 -24.18 -7.32
C PRO A 189 -15.16 -24.62 -5.85
N PHE A 190 -14.20 -24.12 -5.07
CA PHE A 190 -14.04 -24.38 -3.64
C PHE A 190 -14.70 -23.31 -2.76
N SER A 191 -15.66 -22.55 -3.28
CA SER A 191 -16.26 -21.41 -2.57
C SER A 191 -16.80 -21.79 -1.19
N LYS A 192 -17.53 -22.92 -1.07
CA LYS A 192 -18.10 -23.36 0.21
C LYS A 192 -17.01 -23.63 1.25
N GLU A 193 -15.98 -24.36 0.86
CA GLU A 193 -14.84 -24.71 1.70
C GLU A 193 -14.06 -23.47 2.14
N ILE A 194 -13.87 -22.52 1.22
CA ILE A 194 -13.21 -21.24 1.50
C ILE A 194 -13.99 -20.45 2.56
N HIS A 195 -15.31 -20.33 2.42
CA HIS A 195 -16.13 -19.59 3.38
C HIS A 195 -16.14 -20.27 4.76
N LEU A 196 -16.19 -21.60 4.81
CA LEU A 196 -16.04 -22.34 6.06
C LEU A 196 -14.66 -22.10 6.71
N LYS A 197 -13.61 -22.08 5.90
CA LYS A 197 -12.25 -21.80 6.36
C LYS A 197 -12.08 -20.38 6.87
N ILE A 198 -12.72 -19.38 6.24
CA ILE A 198 -12.76 -18.00 6.75
C ILE A 198 -13.40 -17.96 8.14
N GLY A 199 -14.51 -18.68 8.35
CA GLY A 199 -15.14 -18.77 9.67
C GLY A 199 -14.24 -19.41 10.73
N GLU A 200 -13.50 -20.47 10.37
CA GLU A 200 -12.48 -21.07 11.24
C GLU A 200 -11.36 -20.07 11.57
N ILE A 201 -10.79 -19.42 10.56
CA ILE A 201 -9.72 -18.43 10.72
C ILE A 201 -10.19 -17.30 11.64
N ASN A 202 -11.36 -16.71 11.39
CA ASN A 202 -11.89 -15.60 12.18
C ASN A 202 -12.01 -15.99 13.66
N ARG A 203 -12.57 -17.17 13.97
CA ARG A 203 -12.63 -17.67 15.36
C ARG A 203 -11.26 -17.86 15.98
N ARG A 204 -10.32 -18.47 15.26
CA ARG A 204 -8.95 -18.68 15.74
C ARG A 204 -8.24 -17.36 15.98
N LEU A 205 -8.41 -16.37 15.11
CA LEU A 205 -7.76 -15.07 15.25
C LEU A 205 -8.35 -14.21 16.37
N GLN A 206 -9.60 -14.44 16.80
CA GLN A 206 -10.15 -13.80 18.00
C GLN A 206 -9.35 -14.18 19.25
N GLU A 207 -8.90 -15.42 19.36
CA GLU A 207 -8.01 -15.88 20.45
C GLU A 207 -6.63 -15.18 20.43
N TYR A 208 -6.20 -14.73 19.25
CA TYR A 208 -4.98 -13.95 19.03
C TYR A 208 -5.21 -12.43 19.14
N GLY A 209 -6.39 -12.01 19.58
CA GLY A 209 -6.72 -10.61 19.83
C GLY A 209 -7.04 -9.78 18.57
N HIS A 210 -7.35 -10.42 17.44
CA HIS A 210 -7.74 -9.69 16.23
C HIS A 210 -9.04 -8.91 16.45
N LYS A 211 -8.99 -7.59 16.25
CA LYS A 211 -10.16 -6.70 16.22
C LYS A 211 -10.31 -6.11 14.82
N PRO A 212 -11.40 -6.41 14.09
CA PRO A 212 -11.62 -5.86 12.75
C PRO A 212 -11.61 -4.33 12.75
N ARG A 213 -10.91 -3.70 11.80
CA ARG A 213 -10.90 -2.23 11.67
C ARG A 213 -12.07 -1.75 10.82
N THR A 214 -13.27 -1.71 11.40
CA THR A 214 -14.50 -1.27 10.70
C THR A 214 -14.45 0.17 10.19
N SER A 215 -13.57 1.02 10.73
CA SER A 215 -13.30 2.38 10.24
C SER A 215 -12.75 2.41 8.80
N GLU A 216 -12.19 1.31 8.30
CA GLU A 216 -11.73 1.18 6.92
C GLU A 216 -12.88 0.93 5.92
N VAL A 217 -14.10 0.62 6.41
CA VAL A 217 -15.30 0.47 5.60
C VAL A 217 -16.01 1.84 5.50
N LEU A 218 -15.64 2.58 4.46
CA LEU A 218 -16.11 3.95 4.19
C LEU A 218 -17.46 4.01 3.44
N PHE A 219 -18.07 2.87 3.14
CA PHE A 219 -19.39 2.80 2.52
C PHE A 219 -20.46 2.62 3.59
N ASP A 220 -21.61 3.23 3.36
CA ASP A 220 -22.85 2.90 4.05
C ASP A 220 -23.31 1.55 3.48
N VAL A 221 -23.00 0.47 4.19
CA VAL A 221 -23.35 -0.90 3.83
C VAL A 221 -24.52 -1.34 4.72
N GLU A 222 -25.56 -1.92 4.12
CA GLU A 222 -26.67 -2.52 4.88
C GLU A 222 -26.20 -3.75 5.67
N GLU A 223 -25.10 -4.38 5.24
CA GLU A 223 -24.42 -5.52 5.88
C GLU A 223 -23.45 -5.05 6.98
N ASP A 224 -23.12 -5.93 7.93
CA ASP A 224 -22.14 -5.62 8.98
C ASP A 224 -20.76 -5.30 8.34
N LYS A 225 -20.14 -4.19 8.79
CA LYS A 225 -18.82 -3.76 8.32
C LYS A 225 -17.76 -4.83 8.58
N GLU A 226 -17.90 -5.63 9.63
CA GLU A 226 -17.01 -6.75 9.93
C GLU A 226 -17.15 -7.90 8.93
N ASP A 227 -18.37 -8.16 8.45
CA ASP A 227 -18.63 -9.16 7.41
C ASP A 227 -18.01 -8.73 6.09
N PHE A 228 -18.12 -7.45 5.71
CA PHE A 228 -17.47 -6.93 4.49
C PHE A 228 -15.94 -7.14 4.50
N LEU A 229 -15.28 -6.87 5.63
CA LEU A 229 -13.84 -7.08 5.79
C LEU A 229 -13.46 -8.56 5.67
N SER A 230 -14.32 -9.45 6.17
CA SER A 230 -14.09 -10.90 6.16
C SER A 230 -13.98 -11.50 4.76
N TYR A 231 -14.58 -10.85 3.76
CA TYR A 231 -14.61 -11.32 2.37
C TYR A 231 -13.75 -10.47 1.42
N HIS A 232 -12.76 -9.75 1.94
CA HIS A 232 -11.71 -9.17 1.12
C HIS A 232 -10.98 -10.26 0.32
N SER A 233 -10.62 -9.96 -0.93
CA SER A 233 -10.00 -10.94 -1.83
C SER A 233 -8.70 -11.54 -1.29
N GLU A 234 -7.93 -10.79 -0.50
CA GLU A 234 -6.73 -11.29 0.18
C GLU A 234 -7.07 -12.44 1.14
N ARG A 235 -8.14 -12.29 1.91
CA ARG A 235 -8.55 -13.29 2.90
C ARG A 235 -9.04 -14.56 2.22
N LEU A 236 -9.83 -14.42 1.14
CA LEU A 236 -10.27 -15.54 0.33
C LEU A 236 -9.09 -16.31 -0.28
N ALA A 237 -8.10 -15.59 -0.81
CA ALA A 237 -6.88 -16.19 -1.36
C ALA A 237 -6.08 -16.94 -0.28
N ILE A 238 -5.90 -16.37 0.92
CA ILE A 238 -5.22 -17.03 2.03
C ILE A 238 -5.99 -18.28 2.48
N ALA A 239 -7.31 -18.17 2.64
CA ALA A 239 -8.15 -19.29 3.07
C ALA A 239 -8.08 -20.45 2.06
N PHE A 240 -8.18 -20.16 0.77
CA PHE A 240 -7.98 -21.16 -0.28
C PHE A 240 -6.59 -21.78 -0.21
N ALA A 241 -5.54 -20.97 -0.08
CA ALA A 241 -4.17 -21.48 0.00
C ALA A 241 -3.94 -22.39 1.21
N LEU A 242 -4.53 -22.07 2.36
CA LEU A 242 -4.47 -22.91 3.57
C LEU A 242 -5.20 -24.26 3.40
N ILE A 243 -6.20 -24.34 2.52
CA ILE A 243 -6.90 -25.59 2.18
C ILE A 243 -6.08 -26.40 1.17
N ALA A 244 -5.60 -25.73 0.12
CA ALA A 244 -5.12 -26.39 -1.10
C ALA A 244 -3.60 -26.63 -1.14
N SER A 245 -2.84 -26.20 -0.12
CA SER A 245 -1.38 -26.37 -0.08
C SER A 245 -0.86 -26.98 1.24
N PRO A 246 0.23 -27.79 1.20
CA PRO A 246 0.79 -28.42 2.39
C PRO A 246 1.40 -27.41 3.36
N SER A 247 1.28 -27.63 4.68
CA SER A 247 1.72 -26.72 5.76
C SER A 247 3.20 -26.34 5.79
N SER A 248 4.06 -26.99 4.99
CA SER A 248 5.48 -26.62 4.81
C SER A 248 5.77 -25.59 3.70
N MET A 249 4.89 -25.41 2.71
CA MET A 249 5.12 -24.54 1.54
C MET A 249 4.65 -23.08 1.71
N PRO A 250 5.48 -22.03 1.56
CA PRO A 250 5.01 -20.64 1.75
C PRO A 250 3.83 -20.27 0.81
N ILE A 251 2.89 -19.47 1.32
CA ILE A 251 1.77 -18.94 0.54
C ILE A 251 2.23 -17.68 -0.19
N ARG A 252 1.94 -17.56 -1.49
CA ARG A 252 2.33 -16.40 -2.31
C ARG A 252 1.09 -15.76 -2.93
N ILE A 253 0.85 -14.50 -2.61
CA ILE A 253 -0.31 -13.74 -3.08
C ILE A 253 0.14 -12.50 -3.85
N ILE A 254 -0.53 -12.22 -4.96
CA ILE A 254 -0.38 -10.97 -5.71
C ILE A 254 -1.68 -10.16 -5.58
N LYS A 255 -1.57 -8.93 -5.10
CA LYS A 255 -2.67 -7.98 -4.98
C LYS A 255 -2.52 -6.86 -6.00
N ASN A 256 -3.58 -6.55 -6.74
CA ASN A 256 -3.58 -5.47 -7.73
C ASN A 256 -3.69 -4.05 -7.11
N LEU A 257 -4.02 -3.97 -5.83
CA LEU A 257 -4.09 -2.75 -5.02
C LEU A 257 -3.06 -2.79 -3.89
N ARG A 258 -2.91 -1.68 -3.14
CA ARG A 258 -2.17 -1.70 -1.87
C ARG A 258 -3.01 -2.51 -0.87
N VAL A 259 -2.37 -3.39 -0.10
CA VAL A 259 -3.04 -4.16 0.97
C VAL A 259 -3.67 -3.18 1.96
N CYS A 260 -4.86 -3.45 2.48
CA CYS A 260 -5.49 -2.55 3.47
C CYS A 260 -5.00 -2.80 4.90
N GLY A 261 -5.28 -1.83 5.79
CA GLY A 261 -4.85 -1.82 7.20
C GLY A 261 -5.12 -3.15 7.90
N ASP A 262 -6.37 -3.55 7.76
CA ASP A 262 -6.96 -4.74 8.35
C ASP A 262 -6.41 -6.04 7.74
N CYS A 263 -6.34 -6.16 6.40
CA CYS A 263 -5.76 -7.33 5.73
C CYS A 263 -4.27 -7.54 6.09
N HIS A 264 -3.51 -6.47 6.30
CA HIS A 264 -2.12 -6.57 6.74
C HIS A 264 -2.02 -7.19 8.14
N VAL A 265 -2.81 -6.70 9.10
CA VAL A 265 -2.87 -7.24 10.47
C VAL A 265 -3.39 -8.68 10.47
N PHE A 266 -4.44 -8.96 9.70
CA PHE A 266 -5.00 -10.29 9.53
C PHE A 266 -3.96 -11.29 9.02
N THR A 267 -3.25 -10.97 7.95
CA THR A 267 -2.20 -11.83 7.37
C THR A 267 -1.06 -12.07 8.36
N LYS A 268 -0.68 -11.03 9.10
CA LYS A 268 0.32 -11.11 10.16
C LYS A 268 -0.08 -12.13 11.22
N LEU A 269 -1.31 -12.04 11.75
CA LEU A 269 -1.78 -12.98 12.77
C LEU A 269 -1.94 -14.41 12.24
N ILE A 270 -2.33 -14.59 10.98
CA ILE A 270 -2.38 -15.92 10.35
C ILE A 270 -0.99 -16.55 10.33
N SER A 271 0.05 -15.78 9.99
CA SER A 271 1.42 -16.33 9.92
C SER A 271 1.85 -16.96 11.24
N ALA A 272 1.50 -16.34 12.39
CA ALA A 272 1.70 -16.91 13.71
C ALA A 272 0.75 -18.07 14.00
N ALA A 273 -0.56 -17.87 13.82
CA ALA A 273 -1.57 -18.83 14.23
C ALA A 273 -1.47 -20.16 13.48
N TYR A 274 -1.12 -20.12 12.20
CA TYR A 274 -0.99 -21.29 11.33
C TYR A 274 0.48 -21.72 11.10
N GLN A 275 1.45 -21.03 11.72
CA GLN A 275 2.89 -21.30 11.56
C GLN A 275 3.28 -21.37 10.08
N ARG A 276 2.89 -20.32 9.35
CA ARG A 276 2.88 -20.29 7.90
C ARG A 276 3.53 -19.03 7.38
N ASP A 277 4.62 -19.17 6.62
CA ASP A 277 5.23 -18.06 5.90
C ASP A 277 4.27 -17.62 4.78
N ILE A 278 3.92 -16.33 4.75
CA ILE A 278 3.04 -15.74 3.74
C ILE A 278 3.76 -14.56 3.09
N ILE A 279 3.82 -14.56 1.77
CA ILE A 279 4.43 -13.50 0.96
C ILE A 279 3.32 -12.83 0.17
N VAL A 280 3.10 -11.54 0.42
CA VAL A 280 2.12 -10.76 -0.35
C VAL A 280 2.87 -9.69 -1.14
N ARG A 281 2.72 -9.72 -2.46
CA ARG A 281 3.15 -8.63 -3.34
C ARG A 281 1.95 -7.71 -3.59
N ASP A 282 2.08 -6.45 -3.21
CA ASP A 282 1.13 -5.42 -3.57
C ASP A 282 1.69 -4.50 -4.68
N ARG A 283 1.01 -3.39 -4.99
CA ARG A 283 1.49 -2.44 -6.01
C ARG A 283 2.83 -1.77 -5.68
N ASN A 284 3.21 -1.74 -4.41
CA ASN A 284 4.36 -0.99 -3.94
C ASN A 284 5.56 -1.90 -3.65
N ARG A 285 5.33 -3.06 -3.00
CA ARG A 285 6.39 -3.88 -2.42
C ARG A 285 5.95 -5.31 -2.10
N PHE A 286 6.90 -6.10 -1.65
CA PHE A 286 6.66 -7.37 -0.98
C PHE A 286 6.54 -7.17 0.53
N HIS A 287 5.63 -7.93 1.10
CA HIS A 287 5.42 -8.11 2.53
C HIS A 287 5.70 -9.57 2.84
N HIS A 288 6.65 -9.81 3.74
CA HIS A 288 6.96 -11.15 4.23
C HIS A 288 6.40 -11.28 5.64
N PHE A 289 5.34 -12.05 5.79
CA PHE A 289 4.68 -12.31 7.05
C PHE A 289 5.18 -13.63 7.62
N LYS A 290 5.72 -13.56 8.84
CA LYS A 290 6.29 -14.69 9.55
C LYS A 290 6.16 -14.47 11.05
N ASP A 291 5.70 -15.50 11.76
CA ASP A 291 5.62 -15.52 13.22
C ASP A 291 4.96 -14.28 13.83
N GLY A 292 3.90 -13.77 13.19
CA GLY A 292 3.17 -12.60 13.71
C GLY A 292 3.86 -11.27 13.46
N SER A 293 4.87 -11.25 12.59
CA SER A 293 5.61 -10.05 12.17
C SER A 293 5.57 -9.89 10.65
N CYS A 294 5.81 -8.67 10.15
CA CYS A 294 5.97 -8.38 8.73
C CYS A 294 7.32 -7.72 8.47
N SER A 295 7.96 -8.01 7.33
CA SER A 295 9.22 -7.35 6.91
C SER A 295 9.10 -5.83 6.76
N CYS A 296 7.90 -5.26 6.77
CA CYS A 296 7.70 -3.80 6.78
C CYS A 296 7.80 -3.16 8.16
N LEU A 297 7.91 -3.94 9.24
CA LEU A 297 7.91 -3.45 10.62
C LEU A 297 6.70 -2.56 10.94
N ASP A 298 5.55 -2.88 10.34
CA ASP A 298 4.31 -2.10 10.39
C ASP A 298 4.43 -0.67 9.82
N TYR A 299 5.52 -0.35 9.11
CA TYR A 299 5.79 0.93 8.44
C TYR A 299 5.55 0.85 6.92
N TRP A 300 4.33 0.45 6.51
CA TRP A 300 4.01 0.15 5.10
C TRP A 300 3.13 1.17 4.42
#